data_AF-A0A0R1HUS9-F1
#
_entry.id   AF-A0A0R1HUS9-F1
#
_cell.length_a   1.000
_cell.length_b   1.000
_cell.length_c   1.000
_cell.angle_alpha   90.00
_cell.angle_beta   90.00
_cell.angle_gamma   90.00
#
_symmetry.space_group_name_H-M   'P 1'
#
loop_
_entity.id
_entity.type
_entity.pdbx_description
1 polymer ?
#
loop_
_entity_poly.entity_id
_entity_poly.type
_entity_poly.pdbx_seq_one_letter_code
_entity_poly.pdbx_strand_id
1 'polypeptide(L)' 'MPETTKVRKVGNKCVLPIPATISSHVGDVFQVTEQGDGTLVYLPVKSANIFASLAWQKSRLPGRHDQS' A
#
# COMPACT_ATOMS: atom_id res chain seq x y z
N MET A 1 0.54 -1.89 27.20
CA MET A 1 -0.18 -3.17 27.29
C MET A 1 -0.65 -3.56 25.91
N PRO A 2 -0.65 -4.85 25.54
CA PRO A 2 -1.16 -5.29 24.24
C PRO A 2 -2.66 -5.00 24.13
N GLU A 3 -3.09 -4.43 23.01
CA GLU A 3 -4.50 -4.15 22.73
C GLU A 3 -5.10 -5.33 21.96
N THR A 4 -6.19 -5.91 22.47
CA THR A 4 -6.88 -7.03 21.82
C THR A 4 -8.09 -6.53 21.05
N THR A 5 -8.24 -6.98 19.80
CA THR A 5 -9.40 -6.66 18.96
C THR A 5 -10.11 -7.94 18.49
N LYS A 6 -11.41 -7.85 18.23
CA LYS A 6 -12.20 -8.98 17.71
C LYS A 6 -12.35 -8.87 16.20
N VAL A 7 -12.00 -9.94 15.48
CA VAL A 7 -12.33 -10.08 14.05
C VAL A 7 -13.85 -10.08 13.88
N ARG A 8 -14.35 -9.34 12.89
CA ARG A 8 -15.78 -9.24 12.58
C ARG A 8 -16.06 -9.72 11.17
N LYS A 9 -17.25 -10.27 10.94
CA LYS A 9 -17.75 -10.56 9.61
C LYS A 9 -18.59 -9.39 9.10
N VAL A 10 -18.26 -8.86 7.93
CA VAL A 10 -19.01 -7.78 7.26
C VAL A 10 -19.36 -8.27 5.86
N GLY A 11 -20.63 -8.64 5.65
CA GLY A 11 -21.06 -9.36 4.45
C GLY A 11 -20.31 -10.68 4.29
N ASN A 12 -19.66 -10.87 3.15
CA ASN A 12 -18.84 -12.05 2.86
C ASN A 12 -17.35 -11.87 3.22
N LYS A 13 -16.99 -10.80 3.92
CA LYS A 13 -15.59 -10.49 4.27
C LYS A 13 -15.35 -10.61 5.78
N CYS A 14 -14.17 -11.07 6.17
CA CYS A 14 -13.65 -10.92 7.53
C CYS A 14 -12.86 -9.62 7.62
N VAL A 15 -13.12 -8.84 8.66
CA VAL A 15 -12.55 -7.52 8.90
C VAL A 15 -11.90 -7.53 10.28
N LEU A 16 -10.63 -7.14 10.34
CA LEU A 16 -9.89 -6.93 11.59
C LEU A 16 -9.93 -5.44 11.93
N PRO A 17 -10.60 -5.02 13.02
CA PRO A 17 -10.59 -3.62 13.44
C PRO A 17 -9.18 -3.23 13.92
N ILE A 18 -8.60 -2.23 13.28
CA ILE A 18 -7.26 -1.74 13.56
C ILE A 18 -7.30 -0.77 14.77
N PRO A 19 -6.32 -0.79 15.68
CA PRO A 19 -6.22 0.15 16.79
C PRO A 19 -6.27 1.63 16.37
N ALA A 20 -6.79 2.49 17.23
CA ALA A 20 -6.96 3.92 16.96
C ALA A 20 -5.62 4.66 16.71
N THR A 21 -4.52 4.12 17.22
CA THR A 21 -3.16 4.63 17.01
C THR A 21 -2.71 4.61 15.56
N ILE A 22 -3.37 3.81 14.71
CA ILE A 22 -3.03 3.65 13.28
C ILE A 22 -4.03 4.37 12.38
N SER A 23 -4.89 5.23 12.97
CA SER A 23 -5.97 5.95 12.27
C SER A 23 -5.50 6.89 11.15
N SER A 24 -4.24 7.33 11.18
CA SER A 24 -3.64 8.13 10.11
C SER A 24 -3.51 7.38 8.77
N HIS A 25 -3.68 6.06 8.77
CA HIS A 25 -3.54 5.19 7.60
C HIS A 25 -4.88 4.69 7.03
N VAL A 26 -6.00 5.27 7.44
CA VAL A 26 -7.31 4.92 6.88
C VAL A 26 -7.33 5.25 5.39
N GLY A 27 -7.56 4.23 4.56
CA GLY A 27 -7.57 4.33 3.09
C GLY A 27 -6.28 3.88 2.41
N ASP A 28 -5.20 3.67 3.17
CA ASP A 28 -3.95 3.14 2.64
C ASP A 28 -4.10 1.67 2.25
N VAL A 29 -3.37 1.25 1.21
CA VAL A 29 -3.30 -0.15 0.77
C VAL A 29 -2.14 -0.83 1.47
N PHE A 30 -2.39 -2.02 2.02
CA PHE A 30 -1.37 -2.84 2.67
C PHE A 30 -1.22 -4.17 1.97
N GLN A 31 0.03 -4.63 1.84
CA GLN A 31 0.33 -6.01 1.54
C GLN A 31 0.24 -6.82 2.84
N VAL A 32 -0.47 -7.94 2.79
CA VAL A 32 -0.65 -8.84 3.95
C VAL A 32 0.13 -10.11 3.71
N THR A 33 0.93 -10.52 4.68
CA THR A 33 1.71 -11.76 4.63
C THR A 33 1.51 -12.55 5.92
N GLU A 34 1.31 -13.86 5.80
CA GLU A 34 1.24 -14.77 6.95
C GLU A 34 2.62 -15.41 7.18
N GLN A 35 3.08 -15.39 8.43
CA GLN A 35 4.30 -16.04 8.86
C GLN A 35 4.02 -17.49 9.31
N GLY A 36 5.06 -18.32 9.44
CA GLY A 36 4.91 -19.74 9.76
C GLY A 36 4.33 -20.04 11.16
N ASP A 37 4.26 -19.05 12.04
CA ASP A 37 3.65 -19.11 13.37
C ASP A 37 2.19 -18.62 13.38
N GLY A 38 1.63 -18.25 12.23
CA GLY A 38 0.29 -17.68 12.09
C GLY A 38 0.24 -16.16 12.31
N THR A 39 1.38 -15.48 12.49
CA THR A 39 1.42 -14.03 12.62
C THR A 39 1.13 -13.37 11.26
N LEU A 40 0.17 -12.45 11.22
CA LEU A 40 -0.12 -11.63 10.04
C LEU A 40 0.65 -10.30 10.10
N VAL A 41 1.41 -10.01 9.04
CA VAL A 41 2.16 -8.77 8.88
C VAL A 41 1.53 -7.92 7.77
N TYR A 42 1.21 -6.67 8.12
CA TYR A 42 0.66 -5.67 7.20
C TYR A 42 1.74 -4.65 6.87
N LEU A 43 2.13 -4.56 5.59
CA LEU A 43 3.15 -3.62 5.11
C LEU A 43 2.50 -2.59 4.18
N PRO A 44 2.66 -1.28 4.43
CA PRO A 44 2.06 -0.26 3.58
C PRO A 44 2.65 -0.33 2.16
N VAL A 45 1.77 -0.40 1.17
CA VAL A 45 2.15 -0.35 -0.23
C VAL A 45 2.36 1.12 -0.59
N LYS A 46 3.63 1.53 -0.73
CA LYS A 46 3.92 2.83 -1.33
C LYS A 46 3.56 2.75 -2.80
N SER A 47 2.44 3.36 -3.17
CA SER A 47 2.10 3.61 -4.58
C SER A 47 3.17 4.52 -5.18
N ALA A 48 4.20 3.93 -5.78
CA ALA A 48 5.14 4.67 -6.59
C ALA A 48 4.36 5.21 -7.78
N ASN A 49 4.14 6.52 -7.81
CA ASN A 49 3.55 7.16 -8.97
C ASN A 49 4.50 6.94 -10.17
N ILE A 50 4.15 6.03 -11.06
CA ILE A 50 4.95 5.71 -12.25
C ILE A 50 5.14 6.96 -13.14
N PHE A 51 4.21 7.92 -13.08
CA PHE A 51 4.30 9.20 -13.77
C PHE A 51 5.34 10.14 -13.16
N ALA A 52 5.74 9.91 -11.91
CA ALA A 52 6.82 10.63 -11.24
C ALA A 52 8.20 9.98 -11.49
N SER A 53 8.28 8.83 -12.16
CA SER A 53 9.57 8.22 -12.48
C SER A 53 10.29 8.99 -13.60
N LEU A 54 11.58 9.26 -13.39
CA LEU A 54 12.45 9.88 -14.41
C LEU A 54 12.47 9.08 -15.73
N ALA A 55 12.33 7.75 -15.65
CA ALA A 55 12.24 6.88 -16.81
C ALA A 55 11.02 7.20 -17.68
N TRP A 56 9.85 7.39 -17.05
CA TRP A 56 8.61 7.73 -17.76
C TRP A 56 8.61 9.16 -18.33
N GLN A 57 9.23 10.10 -17.62
CA GLN A 57 9.38 11.47 -18.11
C GLN A 57 10.28 11.52 -19.36
N LYS A 58 11.40 10.78 -19.36
CA LYS A 58 12.33 10.72 -20.50
C LYS A 58 11.73 10.02 -21.71
N SER A 59 10.89 9.00 -21.54
CA SER A 59 10.26 8.28 -22.66
C SER A 59 9.19 9.10 -23.39
N ARG A 60 8.82 10.28 -22.89
CA ARG A 60 7.83 11.18 -23.51
C ARG A 60 8.41 12.48 -24.06
N LEU A 61 9.70 12.75 -23.86
CA LEU A 61 10.32 13.89 -24.52
C LEU A 61 10.43 13.54 -26.01
N PRO A 62 9.70 14.21 -26.92
CA PRO A 62 9.94 14.03 -28.34
C PRO A 62 11.41 14.38 -28.58
N GLY A 63 12.13 13.49 -29.25
CA GLY A 63 13.49 13.75 -29.66
C GLY A 63 13.51 15.11 -30.35
N ARG A 64 14.18 16.09 -29.74
CA ARG A 64 14.66 17.25 -30.49
C ARG A 64 15.60 16.66 -31.52
N HIS A 65 15.06 16.41 -32.72
CA HIS A 65 15.85 16.31 -33.93
C HIS A 65 16.54 17.67 -34.06
N ASP A 66 17.76 17.72 -33.55
CA ASP A 66 18.70 18.80 -33.82
C ASP A 66 19.07 18.63 -35.31
N GLN A 67 18.35 19.35 -36.18
CA GLN A 67 18.75 19.51 -37.57
C GLN A 67 19.77 20.64 -37.60
N SER A 68 21.05 20.24 -37.63
CA SER A 68 22.19 21.07 -38.00
C SER A 68 22.18 21.38 -39.49
#